data_AF-A0A1F8P689-F1
#
_entry.id   AF-A0A1F8P689-F1
#
_cell.length_a   1.000
_cell.length_b   1.000
_cell.length_c   1.000
_cell.angle_alpha   90.00
_cell.angle_beta   90.00
_cell.angle_gamma   90.00
#
_symmetry.space_group_name_H-M   'P 1'
#
loop_
_entity.id
_entity.type
_entity.pdbx_description
1 polymer ?
#
loop_
_entity_poly.entity_id
_entity_poly.type
_entity_poly.pdbx_seq_one_letter_code
_entity_poly.pdbx_strand_id
1 'polypeptide(L)' 'MIKRVIRTDNDTVMVFDENGEQMPRYQGNYCRVKELVLADAPADAIFNHWFGDSREPEVVAAESW' A
#
# COMPACT_ATOMS: atom_id res chain seq x y z
N MET A 1 2.17 -2.22 -13.35
CA MET A 1 1.29 -3.05 -12.48
C MET A 1 1.52 -2.67 -11.01
N ILE A 2 0.56 -2.80 -10.08
CA ILE A 2 0.81 -2.50 -8.65
C ILE A 2 1.93 -3.41 -8.14
N LYS A 3 3.02 -2.84 -7.62
CA LYS A 3 4.14 -3.62 -7.09
C LYS A 3 4.37 -3.42 -5.60
N ARG A 4 4.24 -2.19 -5.12
CA ARG A 4 4.41 -1.88 -3.70
C ARG A 4 3.31 -0.97 -3.21
N VAL A 5 2.74 -1.34 -2.08
CA VAL A 5 1.72 -0.57 -1.37
C VAL A 5 2.28 -0.25 0.01
N ILE A 6 2.22 1.01 0.42
CA ILE A 6 2.65 1.46 1.74
C ILE A 6 1.48 2.20 2.37
N ARG A 7 1.00 1.69 3.51
CA ARG A 7 0.12 2.43 4.42
C ARG A 7 0.98 3.08 5.50
N THR A 8 0.86 4.38 5.68
CA THR A 8 1.52 5.11 6.76
C THR A 8 0.70 5.02 8.06
N ASP A 9 1.31 5.43 9.16
CA ASP A 9 0.71 5.52 10.49
C ASP A 9 -0.52 6.43 10.54
N ASN A 10 -0.61 7.43 9.67
CA ASN A 10 -1.75 8.33 9.51
C ASN A 10 -2.78 7.87 8.45
N ASP A 11 -2.78 6.60 8.08
CA ASP A 11 -3.68 6.00 7.10
C ASP A 11 -3.55 6.56 5.67
N THR A 12 -2.42 7.19 5.32
CA THR A 12 -2.14 7.54 3.94
C THR A 12 -1.57 6.32 3.21
N VAL A 13 -2.11 6.05 2.02
CA VAL A 13 -1.67 4.97 1.14
C VAL A 13 -0.89 5.57 -0.02
N MET A 14 0.32 5.05 -0.21
CA MET A 14 1.18 5.30 -1.36
C MET A 14 1.31 4.01 -2.15
N VAL A 15 1.19 4.10 -3.48
CA VAL A 15 1.22 2.92 -4.36
C VAL A 15 2.19 3.16 -5.48
N PHE A 16 3.05 2.17 -5.71
CA PHE A 16 4.11 2.21 -6.71
C PHE A 16 3.98 1.04 -7.67
N ASP A 17 4.31 1.30 -8.93
CA ASP A 17 4.41 0.27 -9.94
C ASP A 17 5.76 -0.47 -9.92
N GLU A 18 5.96 -1.36 -10.87
CA GLU A 18 7.19 -2.16 -11.04
C GLU A 18 8.45 -1.33 -11.33
N ASN A 19 8.29 -0.13 -11.87
CA ASN A 19 9.39 0.81 -12.13
C ASN A 19 9.66 1.71 -10.90
N GLY A 20 8.87 1.58 -9.84
CA GLY A 20 8.92 2.48 -8.70
C GLY A 20 8.25 3.83 -8.95
N GLU A 21 7.41 3.95 -9.99
CA GLU A 21 6.64 5.16 -10.24
C GLU A 21 5.37 5.17 -9.39
N GLN A 22 5.02 6.33 -8.85
CA GLN A 22 3.77 6.47 -8.09
C GLN A 22 2.56 6.27 -9.02
N MET A 23 1.52 5.65 -8.48
CA MET A 23 0.26 5.39 -9.19
C MET A 23 -0.88 6.20 -8.54
N PRO A 24 -1.13 7.46 -8.95
CA PRO A 24 -2.02 8.38 -8.24
C PRO A 24 -3.44 7.88 -8.01
N ARG A 25 -3.96 7.04 -8.92
CA ARG A 25 -5.31 6.44 -8.83
C ARG A 25 -5.54 5.66 -7.54
N TYR A 26 -4.49 5.08 -6.96
CA TYR A 26 -4.57 4.21 -5.79
C TYR A 26 -4.09 4.89 -4.50
N GLN A 27 -3.72 6.18 -4.56
CA GLN A 27 -3.19 6.92 -3.41
C GLN A 27 -4.27 7.67 -2.66
N GLY A 28 -4.07 7.86 -1.35
CA GLY A 28 -4.96 8.66 -0.50
C GLY A 28 -5.26 7.98 0.82
N ASN A 29 -6.37 8.35 1.46
CA ASN A 29 -6.75 7.75 2.74
C ASN A 29 -7.13 6.27 2.56
N TYR A 30 -6.60 5.41 3.42
CA TYR A 30 -6.75 3.95 3.38
C TYR A 30 -8.20 3.50 3.22
N CYS A 31 -9.13 4.06 4.01
CA CYS A 31 -10.54 3.68 3.95
C CYS A 31 -11.19 3.97 2.58
N ARG A 32 -10.62 4.89 1.79
CA ARG A 32 -11.15 5.23 0.46
C ARG A 32 -10.56 4.39 -0.66
N VAL A 33 -9.34 3.89 -0.49
CA VAL A 33 -8.60 3.21 -1.56
C VAL A 33 -8.38 1.73 -1.30
N LYS A 34 -8.56 1.23 -0.07
CA LYS A 34 -8.29 -0.17 0.33
C LYS A 34 -8.90 -1.17 -0.64
N GLU A 35 -10.21 -1.10 -0.86
CA GLU A 35 -10.93 -2.06 -1.69
C GLU A 35 -10.43 -2.05 -3.13
N LEU A 36 -10.18 -0.85 -3.68
CA LEU A 36 -9.64 -0.69 -5.02
C LEU A 36 -8.23 -1.29 -5.13
N VAL A 37 -7.36 -1.01 -4.16
CA VAL A 37 -5.99 -1.56 -4.14
C VAL A 37 -6.00 -3.08 -4.03
N LEU A 38 -6.77 -3.64 -3.10
CA LEU A 38 -6.84 -5.08 -2.90
C LEU A 38 -7.45 -5.81 -4.10
N ALA A 39 -8.39 -5.19 -4.81
CA ALA A 39 -8.99 -5.76 -6.01
C ALA A 39 -8.02 -5.79 -7.20
N ASP A 40 -7.21 -4.75 -7.37
CA ASP A 40 -6.33 -4.57 -8.54
C ASP A 40 -4.88 -5.04 -8.29
N ALA A 41 -4.53 -5.40 -7.04
CA ALA A 41 -3.20 -5.86 -6.69
C ALA A 41 -2.94 -7.31 -7.16
N PRO A 42 -1.82 -7.57 -7.88
CA PRO A 42 -1.41 -8.91 -8.22
C PRO A 42 -0.91 -9.68 -6.99
N ALA A 43 -0.83 -11.01 -7.10
CA ALA A 43 -0.40 -11.90 -6.02
C ALA A 43 1.05 -11.66 -5.54
N ASP A 44 1.90 -11.03 -6.36
CA ASP A 44 3.29 -10.71 -6.05
C ASP A 44 3.50 -9.24 -5.59
N ALA A 45 2.40 -8.51 -5.33
CA ALA A 45 2.45 -7.18 -4.75
C ALA A 45 2.91 -7.24 -3.29
N ILE A 46 3.75 -6.28 -2.89
CA ILE A 46 4.29 -6.19 -1.54
C ILE A 46 3.51 -5.12 -0.78
N PHE A 47 2.82 -5.54 0.27
CA PHE A 47 2.10 -4.66 1.17
C PHE A 47 2.94 -4.32 2.39
N ASN A 48 3.05 -3.04 2.68
CA ASN A 48 3.78 -2.51 3.83
C ASN A 48 2.86 -1.66 4.70
N HIS A 49 3.05 -1.71 6.00
CA HIS A 49 2.34 -0.87 6.95
C HIS A 49 3.30 -0.28 7.98
N TRP A 50 3.23 1.04 8.13
CA TRP A 50 3.95 1.77 9.14
C TRP A 50 3.10 1.86 10.40
N PHE A 51 3.50 1.15 11.45
CA PHE A 51 2.78 1.15 12.72
C PHE A 51 3.36 2.19 13.68
N GLY A 52 2.56 3.21 14.04
CA GLY A 52 2.95 4.24 15.02
C GLY A 52 4.32 4.86 14.75
N ASP A 53 5.13 5.02 15.79
CA ASP A 53 6.47 5.64 15.73
C ASP A 53 7.59 4.70 15.21
N SER A 54 7.24 3.65 14.47
CA SER A 54 8.25 2.74 13.90
C SER A 54 9.23 3.50 13.00
N ARG A 55 10.46 3.02 12.84
CA ARG A 55 11.43 3.66 11.93
C ARG A 55 11.30 3.18 10.48
N GLU A 56 10.76 1.98 10.32
CA GLU A 56 10.62 1.31 9.03
C GLU A 56 9.22 0.68 8.98
N PRO A 57 8.59 0.61 7.81
CA PRO A 57 7.33 -0.09 7.64
C PRO A 57 7.55 -1.60 7.60
N GLU A 58 6.57 -2.36 8.08
CA GLU A 58 6.62 -3.82 8.09
C GLU A 58 5.93 -4.40 6.87
N VAL A 59 6.46 -5.49 6.31
CA VAL A 59 5.78 -6.26 5.26
C VAL A 59 4.66 -7.08 5.90
N VAL A 60 3.44 -6.91 5.39
CA VAL A 60 2.24 -7.59 5.90
C VAL A 60 1.53 -8.36 4.79
N ALA A 61 0.68 -9.31 5.18
CA ALA A 61 -0.19 -10.01 4.24
C ALA A 61 -1.30 -9.08 3.73
N ALA A 62 -1.71 -9.25 2.46
CA ALA A 62 -2.75 -8.43 1.84
C ALA A 62 -4.09 -8.49 2.62
N GLU A 63 -4.43 -9.64 3.23
CA GLU A 63 -5.66 -9.77 4.03
C GLU A 63 -5.59 -9.01 5.36
N SER A 64 -4.38 -8.79 5.87
CA SER A 64 -4.13 -8.10 7.15
C SER A 64 -3.72 -6.63 6.98
N TRP A 65 -3.66 -6.15 5.73
CA TRP A 65 -3.28 -4.78 5.38
C TRP A 65 -4.44 -3.80 5.53
#